data_AF-A0A8J1VVZ9-F1
#
_entry.id   AF-A0A8J1VVZ9-F1
#
_cell.length_a   1.000
_cell.length_b   1.000
_cell.length_c   1.000
_cell.angle_alpha   90.00
_cell.angle_beta   90.00
_cell.angle_gamma   90.00
#
_symmetry.space_group_name_H-M   'P 1'
#
loop_
_entity.id
_entity.type
_entity.pdbx_description
1 polymer ?
#
loop_
_entity_poly.entity_id
_entity_poly.type
_entity_poly.pdbx_seq_one_letter_code
_entity_poly.pdbx_strand_id
1 'polypeptide(L)'
;MTTAQKIKDVEEEMSKTQEEMSKTQKNKATEYHLGQLKAKLAKLRRELIAPPGGGGGGPGIGFDVARTGIASVGFVGFPSVGKSTLMSKLSGTHSEVASYEFTTLTTVPGTLTHNGARIQVLDLPGIIEGAKDGKGRGRQVIAVARTCNLIFIVLDVLKPLNDLAILTNELEGFGIRLNKKPPAITVKRKESGGIAVTNTVPLTKIDPQEIKAVLSEYRINSASVSIHQPEATVEDLIDVVEGNRVYVPAIFVLNKIDAISIEELDLLYKIPNSVPVSSQMWLNIDELLEVMWDKLNLVRMHVALVDTLLLAHLVADIPNPGVKPLTTLLRLSYEEDDVRSRISVMPYIRRFYGVGDVGETLAGTTGWIRTPT
;
A
#
# COMPACT_ATOMS: atom_id res chain seq x y z
N MET A 1 -5.01 -34.67 11.08
CA MET A 1 -4.95 -33.96 9.78
C MET A 1 -3.69 -33.13 9.72
N THR A 2 -2.82 -33.35 8.72
CA THR A 2 -1.63 -32.53 8.48
C THR A 2 -2.04 -31.14 8.01
N THR A 3 -1.21 -30.11 8.24
CA THR A 3 -1.47 -28.74 7.77
C THR A 3 -1.66 -28.68 6.25
N ALA A 4 -0.95 -29.52 5.50
CA ALA A 4 -1.11 -29.66 4.06
C ALA A 4 -2.48 -30.21 3.65
N GLN A 5 -3.02 -31.18 4.41
CA GLN A 5 -4.36 -31.71 4.13
C GLN A 5 -5.43 -30.64 4.33
N LYS A 6 -5.36 -29.87 5.42
CA LYS A 6 -6.29 -28.77 5.68
C LYS A 6 -6.29 -27.72 4.56
N ILE A 7 -5.12 -27.40 4.00
CA ILE A 7 -5.01 -26.44 2.90
C ILE A 7 -5.72 -26.98 1.65
N LYS A 8 -5.47 -28.24 1.29
CA LYS A 8 -6.14 -28.88 0.14
C LYS A 8 -7.65 -28.94 0.31
N ASP A 9 -8.12 -29.31 1.50
CA ASP A 9 -9.55 -29.36 1.80
C ASP A 9 -10.21 -27.97 1.62
N VAL A 10 -9.54 -26.91 2.08
CA VAL A 10 -9.99 -25.51 1.90
C VAL A 10 -9.98 -25.10 0.42
N GLU A 11 -8.93 -25.45 -0.34
CA GLU A 11 -8.85 -25.17 -1.78
C GLU A 11 -9.96 -25.86 -2.57
N GLU A 12 -10.26 -27.13 -2.26
CA GLU A 12 -11.37 -27.86 -2.86
C GLU A 12 -12.73 -27.22 -2.53
N GLU A 13 -12.95 -26.80 -1.28
CA GLU A 13 -14.18 -26.09 -0.90
C GLU A 13 -14.34 -24.75 -1.63
N MET A 14 -13.25 -24.00 -1.83
CA MET A 14 -13.28 -22.77 -2.61
C MET A 14 -13.67 -23.04 -4.07
N SER A 15 -13.08 -24.06 -4.71
CA SER A 15 -13.40 -24.42 -6.09
C SER A 15 -14.87 -24.80 -6.25
N LYS A 16 -15.40 -25.62 -5.33
CA LYS A 16 -16.83 -25.99 -5.31
C LYS A 16 -17.74 -24.78 -5.16
N THR A 17 -17.39 -23.87 -4.25
CA THR A 17 -18.16 -22.62 -4.01
C THR A 17 -18.14 -21.73 -5.25
N GLN A 18 -17.00 -21.61 -5.94
CA GLN A 18 -16.87 -20.82 -7.17
C GLN A 18 -17.68 -21.42 -8.34
N GLU A 19 -17.67 -22.74 -8.50
CA GLU A 19 -18.49 -23.42 -9.49
C GLU A 19 -19.99 -23.26 -9.23
N GLU A 20 -20.40 -23.30 -7.97
CA GLU A 20 -21.80 -23.09 -7.59
C GLU A 20 -22.24 -21.66 -7.90
N MET A 21 -21.39 -20.67 -7.60
CA MET A 21 -21.62 -19.28 -7.95
C MET A 21 -21.70 -19.05 -9.46
N SER A 22 -20.87 -19.72 -10.26
CA SER A 22 -20.88 -19.55 -11.72
C SER A 22 -22.10 -20.17 -12.40
N LYS A 23 -22.66 -21.25 -11.83
CA LYS A 23 -23.88 -21.91 -12.32
C LYS A 23 -25.16 -21.18 -11.89
N THR A 24 -25.11 -20.40 -10.82
CA THR A 24 -26.29 -19.74 -10.24
C THR A 24 -26.57 -18.40 -10.92
N GLN A 25 -27.74 -18.24 -11.53
CA GLN A 25 -28.19 -16.96 -12.07
C GLN A 25 -28.67 -16.05 -10.94
N LYS A 26 -28.30 -14.76 -10.97
CA LYS A 26 -28.77 -13.76 -9.99
C LYS A 26 -30.23 -13.39 -10.26
N ASN A 27 -31.08 -13.70 -9.28
CA ASN A 27 -32.48 -13.30 -9.22
C ASN A 27 -32.90 -13.12 -7.75
N LYS A 28 -34.10 -12.58 -7.52
CA LYS A 28 -34.62 -12.28 -6.17
C LYS A 28 -34.70 -13.50 -5.24
N ALA A 29 -34.81 -14.72 -5.77
CA ALA A 29 -34.83 -15.94 -4.99
C ALA A 29 -33.41 -16.45 -4.65
N THR A 30 -32.43 -16.15 -5.50
CA THR A 30 -31.04 -16.61 -5.35
C THR A 30 -30.12 -15.58 -4.70
N GLU A 31 -30.53 -14.32 -4.56
CA GLU A 31 -29.77 -13.25 -3.90
C GLU A 31 -29.27 -13.61 -2.50
N TYR A 32 -30.16 -14.18 -1.67
CA TYR A 32 -29.77 -14.63 -0.33
C TYR A 32 -28.67 -15.70 -0.40
N HIS A 33 -28.85 -16.72 -1.24
CA HIS A 33 -27.89 -17.81 -1.43
C HIS A 33 -26.55 -17.31 -1.97
N LEU A 34 -26.58 -16.45 -2.98
CA LEU A 34 -25.39 -15.81 -3.55
C LEU A 34 -24.64 -14.98 -2.50
N GLY A 35 -25.36 -14.28 -1.63
CA GLY A 35 -24.77 -13.57 -0.48
C GLY A 35 -24.03 -14.51 0.48
N GLN A 36 -24.62 -15.67 0.79
CA GLN A 36 -23.96 -16.70 1.62
C GLN A 36 -22.72 -17.28 0.93
N LEU A 37 -22.80 -17.62 -0.36
CA LEU A 37 -21.66 -18.15 -1.12
C LEU A 37 -20.49 -17.15 -1.17
N LYS A 38 -20.78 -15.85 -1.39
CA LYS A 38 -19.77 -14.79 -1.36
C LYS A 38 -19.10 -14.65 0.00
N ALA A 39 -19.88 -14.65 1.09
CA ALA A 39 -19.36 -14.59 2.44
C ALA A 39 -18.52 -15.82 2.80
N LYS A 40 -18.99 -17.02 2.42
CA LYS A 40 -18.27 -18.28 2.60
C LYS A 40 -16.93 -18.28 1.87
N LEU A 41 -16.92 -17.84 0.61
CA LEU A 41 -15.70 -17.73 -0.19
C LEU A 41 -14.68 -16.77 0.45
N ALA A 42 -15.13 -15.62 0.95
CA ALA A 42 -14.25 -14.66 1.63
C ALA A 42 -13.64 -15.23 2.91
N LYS A 43 -14.41 -16.01 3.67
CA LYS A 43 -13.96 -16.69 4.88
C LYS A 43 -12.91 -17.77 4.59
N LEU A 44 -13.13 -18.60 3.56
CA LEU A 44 -12.16 -19.62 3.11
C LEU A 44 -10.85 -18.98 2.64
N ARG A 45 -10.93 -17.89 1.86
CA ARG A 45 -9.74 -17.13 1.42
C ARG A 45 -8.94 -16.57 2.60
N ARG A 46 -9.61 -16.06 3.64
CA ARG A 46 -8.94 -15.61 4.86
C ARG A 46 -8.20 -16.74 5.57
N GLU A 47 -8.78 -17.93 5.64
CA GLU A 47 -8.13 -19.09 6.28
C GLU A 47 -6.83 -19.51 5.57
N LEU A 48 -6.76 -19.33 4.25
CA LEU A 48 -5.51 -19.51 3.50
C LEU A 48 -4.45 -18.45 3.84
N ILE A 49 -4.85 -17.21 4.12
CA ILE A 49 -3.91 -16.12 4.43
C ILE A 49 -3.44 -16.18 5.89
N ALA A 50 -4.31 -16.56 6.81
CA ALA A 50 -4.00 -16.62 8.23
C ALA A 50 -2.89 -17.66 8.49
N PRO A 51 -1.86 -17.33 9.29
CA PRO A 51 -0.85 -18.32 9.66
C PRO A 51 -1.51 -19.45 10.48
N PRO A 52 -1.13 -20.72 10.25
CA PRO A 52 -1.63 -21.85 11.03
C PRO A 52 -0.98 -21.82 12.43
N GLY A 53 -1.51 -20.99 13.32
CA GLY A 53 -1.02 -20.85 14.68
C GLY A 53 -1.58 -19.61 15.36
N GLY A 54 -2.69 -19.78 16.09
CA GLY A 54 -3.11 -18.79 17.08
C GLY A 54 -2.13 -18.78 18.25
N GLY A 55 -1.41 -17.68 18.42
CA GLY A 55 -0.51 -17.45 19.54
C GLY A 55 0.04 -16.04 19.42
N GLY A 56 -0.27 -15.19 20.39
CA GLY A 56 0.04 -13.76 20.36
C GLY A 56 1.52 -13.47 20.11
N GLY A 57 1.78 -12.58 19.16
CA GLY A 57 3.12 -12.10 18.87
C GLY A 57 3.12 -11.18 17.65
N GLY A 58 2.74 -9.91 17.84
CA GLY A 58 2.99 -8.80 16.91
C GLY A 58 2.45 -8.92 15.47
N PRO A 59 2.28 -7.80 14.75
CA PRO A 59 2.10 -7.86 13.31
C PRO A 59 3.43 -8.29 12.68
N GLY A 60 3.52 -9.49 12.09
CA GLY A 60 4.60 -9.83 11.14
C GLY A 60 5.60 -10.93 11.52
N ILE A 61 5.24 -11.96 12.29
CA ILE A 61 6.14 -13.11 12.47
C ILE A 61 6.22 -13.91 11.16
N GLY A 62 7.28 -13.68 10.37
CA GLY A 62 7.89 -14.71 9.53
C GLY A 62 8.37 -14.31 8.13
N PHE A 63 7.82 -13.28 7.49
CA PHE A 63 8.08 -13.00 6.05
C PHE A 63 8.20 -11.53 5.69
N ASP A 64 8.39 -10.65 6.67
CA ASP A 64 8.57 -9.23 6.41
C ASP A 64 9.97 -9.01 5.82
N VAL A 65 10.01 -8.66 4.54
CA VAL A 65 11.26 -8.22 3.91
C VAL A 65 11.70 -6.96 4.64
N ALA A 66 12.92 -6.94 5.17
CA ALA A 66 13.43 -5.79 5.91
C ALA A 66 13.22 -4.51 5.07
N ARG A 67 12.51 -3.53 5.64
CA ARG A 67 12.14 -2.31 4.90
C ARG A 67 13.38 -1.47 4.65
N THR A 68 13.88 -1.49 3.42
CA THR A 68 15.04 -0.69 2.99
C THR A 68 14.59 0.57 2.26
N GLY A 69 14.05 1.54 2.99
CA GLY A 69 13.57 2.80 2.41
C GLY A 69 12.41 3.42 3.16
N ILE A 70 11.89 4.52 2.60
CA ILE A 70 10.72 5.24 3.14
C ILE A 70 9.39 4.70 2.59
N ALA A 71 9.43 4.02 1.44
CA ALA A 71 8.29 3.38 0.79
C ALA A 71 8.75 2.10 0.07
N SER A 72 7.82 1.18 -0.14
CA SER A 72 8.03 -0.08 -0.87
C SER A 72 7.06 -0.19 -2.05
N VAL A 73 7.59 -0.51 -3.23
CA VAL A 73 6.84 -0.67 -4.48
C VAL A 73 6.97 -2.10 -4.96
N GLY A 74 5.84 -2.81 -5.08
CA GLY A 74 5.80 -4.20 -5.55
C GLY A 74 5.57 -4.30 -7.05
N PHE A 75 6.29 -5.18 -7.73
CA PHE A 75 6.09 -5.49 -9.14
C PHE A 75 5.35 -6.82 -9.28
N VAL A 76 4.25 -6.80 -10.02
CA VAL A 76 3.42 -7.96 -10.35
C VAL A 76 3.25 -8.02 -11.86
N GLY A 77 3.40 -9.19 -12.46
CA GLY A 77 3.24 -9.38 -13.90
C GLY A 77 3.67 -10.78 -14.32
N PHE A 78 3.09 -11.28 -15.41
CA PHE A 78 3.45 -12.58 -15.97
C PHE A 78 4.93 -12.62 -16.41
N PRO A 79 5.52 -13.82 -16.55
CA PRO A 79 6.78 -13.96 -17.25
C PRO A 79 6.73 -13.30 -18.64
N SER A 80 7.87 -12.83 -19.12
CA SER A 80 8.03 -12.29 -20.49
C SER A 80 7.28 -10.99 -20.83
N VAL A 81 6.65 -10.32 -19.86
CA VAL A 81 6.08 -8.96 -20.03
C VAL A 81 7.13 -7.85 -19.90
N GLY A 82 8.38 -8.20 -19.56
CA GLY A 82 9.47 -7.23 -19.36
C GLY A 82 9.58 -6.66 -17.94
N LYS A 83 8.93 -7.30 -16.96
CA LYS A 83 9.00 -6.97 -15.52
C LYS A 83 10.45 -6.90 -15.02
N SER A 84 11.23 -7.97 -15.21
CA SER A 84 12.62 -8.02 -14.75
C SER A 84 13.47 -6.93 -15.37
N THR A 85 13.39 -6.73 -16.70
CA THR A 85 14.11 -5.66 -17.41
C THR A 85 13.81 -4.27 -16.83
N LEU A 86 12.54 -3.98 -16.57
CA LEU A 86 12.11 -2.71 -15.99
C LEU A 86 12.67 -2.54 -14.57
N MET A 87 12.56 -3.58 -13.74
CA MET A 87 13.08 -3.57 -12.37
C MET A 87 14.59 -3.38 -12.29
N SER A 88 15.37 -4.10 -13.10
CA SER A 88 16.83 -4.03 -13.10
C SER A 88 17.30 -2.62 -13.47
N LYS A 89 16.75 -2.06 -14.55
CA LYS A 89 17.12 -0.72 -15.01
C LYS A 89 16.68 0.38 -14.02
N LEU A 90 15.53 0.23 -13.35
CA LEU A 90 15.06 1.20 -12.34
C LEU A 90 15.88 1.16 -11.05
N SER A 91 16.35 -0.02 -10.64
CA SER A 91 17.11 -0.19 -9.40
C SER A 91 18.60 0.09 -9.54
N GLY A 92 19.09 0.36 -10.76
CA GLY A 92 20.51 0.62 -11.05
C GLY A 92 21.42 -0.60 -10.85
N THR A 93 20.88 -1.73 -10.39
CA THR A 93 21.57 -3.00 -10.39
C THR A 93 21.39 -3.61 -11.77
N HIS A 94 22.49 -3.82 -12.50
CA HIS A 94 22.52 -4.84 -13.53
C HIS A 94 21.99 -6.12 -12.87
N SER A 95 20.76 -6.53 -13.18
CA SER A 95 20.40 -7.92 -12.94
C SER A 95 21.35 -8.69 -13.82
N GLU A 96 22.41 -9.21 -13.23
CA GLU A 96 22.87 -10.52 -13.65
C GLU A 96 21.60 -11.34 -13.81
N VAL A 97 21.38 -11.79 -15.03
CA VAL A 97 20.30 -12.70 -15.37
C VAL A 97 20.54 -13.90 -14.47
N ALA A 98 19.92 -13.87 -13.28
CA ALA A 98 19.89 -14.99 -12.39
C ALA A 98 18.96 -15.99 -13.07
N SER A 99 19.57 -16.78 -13.95
CA SER A 99 19.07 -18.04 -14.45
C SER A 99 18.76 -18.93 -13.25
N TYR A 100 17.61 -18.73 -12.63
CA TYR A 100 17.10 -19.65 -11.63
C TYR A 100 15.58 -19.71 -11.76
N GLU A 101 15.16 -20.58 -12.68
CA GLU A 101 14.05 -21.46 -12.36
C GLU A 101 14.20 -21.94 -10.90
N PHE A 102 13.23 -21.60 -10.06
CA PHE A 102 12.94 -22.28 -8.79
C PHE A 102 13.76 -22.03 -7.52
N THR A 103 14.63 -21.01 -7.37
CA THR A 103 15.35 -20.80 -6.08
C THR A 103 14.81 -19.65 -5.20
N THR A 104 13.96 -20.06 -4.26
CA THR A 104 13.88 -19.62 -2.85
C THR A 104 14.00 -18.12 -2.48
N LEU A 105 12.84 -17.47 -2.44
CA LEU A 105 12.26 -16.79 -1.26
C LEU A 105 12.77 -15.43 -0.76
N THR A 106 13.81 -14.86 -1.32
CA THR A 106 14.11 -13.43 -1.09
C THR A 106 14.63 -12.83 -2.38
N THR A 107 13.74 -12.18 -3.13
CA THR A 107 14.16 -11.26 -4.19
C THR A 107 15.00 -10.19 -3.50
N VAL A 108 16.25 -10.02 -3.91
CA VAL A 108 17.10 -8.96 -3.37
C VAL A 108 16.36 -7.64 -3.64
N PRO A 109 15.94 -6.89 -2.61
CA PRO A 109 15.19 -5.67 -2.84
C PRO A 109 16.05 -4.69 -3.63
N GLY A 110 15.57 -4.29 -4.81
CA GLY A 110 16.15 -3.17 -5.52
C GLY A 110 15.93 -1.90 -4.70
N THR A 111 16.81 -0.91 -4.81
CA THR A 111 16.55 0.42 -4.25
C THR A 111 16.57 1.43 -5.38
N LEU A 112 15.48 2.17 -5.52
CA LEU A 112 15.35 3.32 -6.40
C LEU A 112 15.52 4.58 -5.54
N THR A 113 16.29 5.55 -5.99
CA THR A 113 16.30 6.89 -5.37
C THR A 113 15.62 7.86 -6.33
N HIS A 114 14.51 8.44 -5.89
CA HIS A 114 13.78 9.44 -6.66
C HIS A 114 13.44 10.61 -5.75
N ASN A 115 13.65 11.85 -6.20
CA ASN A 115 13.36 13.05 -5.42
C ASN A 115 13.99 13.05 -4.00
N GLY A 116 15.20 12.49 -3.84
CA GLY A 116 15.92 12.39 -2.56
C GLY A 116 15.33 11.37 -1.57
N ALA A 117 14.33 10.60 -1.98
CA ALA A 117 13.75 9.52 -1.21
C ALA A 117 14.26 8.16 -1.71
N ARG A 118 14.64 7.29 -0.77
CA ARG A 118 14.96 5.89 -1.07
C ARG A 118 13.68 5.05 -1.05
N ILE A 119 13.34 4.49 -2.20
CA ILE A 119 12.16 3.65 -2.44
C ILE A 119 12.64 2.22 -2.66
N GLN A 120 12.12 1.30 -1.87
CA GLN A 120 12.37 -0.13 -2.02
C GLN A 120 11.55 -0.67 -3.19
N VAL A 121 12.18 -1.46 -4.05
CA VAL A 121 11.55 -2.13 -5.17
C VAL A 121 11.55 -3.63 -4.90
N LEU A 122 10.38 -4.23 -4.87
CA LEU A 122 10.15 -5.63 -4.52
C LEU A 122 9.59 -6.37 -5.72
N ASP A 123 10.22 -7.47 -6.10
CA ASP A 123 9.61 -8.40 -7.05
C ASP A 123 8.68 -9.34 -6.30
N LEU A 124 7.47 -9.56 -6.81
CA LEU A 124 6.46 -10.46 -6.23
C LEU A 124 6.28 -11.71 -7.12
N PRO A 125 7.32 -12.54 -7.33
CA PRO A 125 7.19 -13.78 -8.09
C PRO A 125 6.38 -14.78 -7.26
N GLY A 126 5.33 -15.39 -7.81
CA GLY A 126 4.61 -16.48 -7.14
C GLY A 126 3.22 -16.14 -6.57
N ILE A 127 2.75 -14.90 -6.75
CA ILE A 127 1.36 -14.68 -7.26
C ILE A 127 1.32 -15.40 -8.64
N ILE A 128 0.27 -15.57 -9.42
CA ILE A 128 0.30 -16.24 -10.74
C ILE A 128 0.55 -17.77 -10.73
N GLU A 129 1.69 -18.27 -10.24
CA GLU A 129 2.09 -19.69 -10.34
C GLU A 129 1.90 -20.47 -9.02
N GLY A 130 1.98 -19.79 -7.88
CA GLY A 130 2.01 -20.42 -6.55
C GLY A 130 0.67 -20.97 -6.04
N ALA A 131 -0.45 -20.59 -6.67
CA ALA A 131 -1.79 -21.05 -6.30
C ALA A 131 -2.15 -22.44 -6.88
N LYS A 132 -1.46 -22.89 -7.94
CA LYS A 132 -1.71 -24.22 -8.55
C LYS A 132 -0.85 -25.34 -7.96
N ASP A 133 0.33 -25.01 -7.46
CA ASP A 133 1.35 -26.02 -7.16
C ASP A 133 1.31 -26.56 -5.72
N GLY A 134 0.43 -26.05 -4.84
CA GLY A 134 0.25 -26.56 -3.47
C GLY A 134 1.50 -26.54 -2.58
N LYS A 135 2.61 -25.95 -3.05
CA LYS A 135 3.93 -25.97 -2.40
C LYS A 135 4.07 -25.03 -1.19
N GLY A 136 2.97 -24.38 -0.76
CA GLY A 136 2.97 -23.47 0.41
C GLY A 136 3.69 -22.13 0.19
N ARG A 137 4.23 -21.88 -1.01
CA ARG A 137 5.08 -20.72 -1.35
C ARG A 137 4.29 -19.43 -1.63
N GLY A 138 3.02 -19.53 -2.03
CA GLY A 138 2.18 -18.35 -2.32
C GLY A 138 1.96 -17.44 -1.10
N ARG A 139 1.88 -18.01 0.11
CA ARG A 139 1.68 -17.27 1.37
C ARG A 139 2.72 -16.18 1.63
N GLN A 140 3.98 -16.45 1.30
CA GLN A 140 5.08 -15.53 1.57
C GLN A 140 5.02 -14.32 0.64
N VAL A 141 4.72 -14.55 -0.65
CA VAL A 141 4.57 -13.51 -1.66
C VAL A 141 3.38 -12.60 -1.35
N ILE A 142 2.29 -13.18 -0.84
CA ILE A 142 1.09 -12.45 -0.41
C ILE A 142 1.38 -11.52 0.76
N ALA A 143 2.16 -11.98 1.74
CA ALA A 143 2.52 -11.17 2.89
C ALA A 143 3.30 -9.92 2.44
N VAL A 144 4.25 -10.08 1.52
CA VAL A 144 5.03 -8.96 0.96
C VAL A 144 4.15 -8.03 0.11
N ALA A 145 3.24 -8.57 -0.71
CA ALA A 145 2.32 -7.75 -1.50
C ALA A 145 1.42 -6.85 -0.63
N ARG A 146 1.06 -7.32 0.57
CA ARG A 146 0.24 -6.58 1.54
C ARG A 146 1.02 -5.49 2.30
N THR A 147 2.36 -5.54 2.32
CA THR A 147 3.20 -4.52 2.96
C THR A 147 3.64 -3.42 1.98
N CYS A 148 3.49 -3.65 0.67
CA CYS A 148 3.75 -2.64 -0.36
C CYS A 148 2.87 -1.40 -0.22
N ASN A 149 3.46 -0.24 -0.46
CA ASN A 149 2.77 1.06 -0.50
C ASN A 149 2.15 1.35 -1.87
N LEU A 150 2.71 0.77 -2.94
CA LEU A 150 2.21 0.87 -4.29
C LEU A 150 2.51 -0.44 -5.04
N ILE A 151 1.64 -0.83 -5.96
CA ILE A 151 1.86 -1.99 -6.83
C ILE A 151 1.92 -1.57 -8.29
N PHE A 152 3.00 -1.92 -8.98
CA PHE A 152 3.05 -1.91 -10.43
C PHE A 152 2.52 -3.23 -10.97
N ILE A 153 1.50 -3.15 -11.82
CA ILE A 153 0.99 -4.29 -12.57
C ILE A 153 1.52 -4.15 -13.99
N VAL A 154 2.57 -4.91 -14.29
CA VAL A 154 3.26 -4.88 -15.59
C VAL A 154 2.55 -5.81 -16.56
N LEU A 155 2.06 -5.23 -17.65
CA LEU A 155 1.29 -5.90 -18.68
C LEU A 155 1.98 -5.75 -20.03
N ASP A 156 1.74 -6.72 -20.92
CA ASP A 156 2.07 -6.59 -22.33
C ASP A 156 0.92 -5.85 -23.04
N VAL A 157 1.22 -4.72 -23.69
CA VAL A 157 0.22 -3.88 -24.36
C VAL A 157 -0.55 -4.61 -25.47
N LEU A 158 0.01 -5.69 -26.03
CA LEU A 158 -0.65 -6.49 -27.07
C LEU A 158 -1.72 -7.44 -26.51
N LYS A 159 -1.67 -7.76 -25.22
CA LYS A 159 -2.61 -8.70 -24.56
C LYS A 159 -2.92 -8.34 -23.09
N PRO A 160 -3.27 -7.07 -22.77
CA PRO A 160 -3.33 -6.61 -21.39
C PRO A 160 -4.58 -7.12 -20.64
N LEU A 161 -5.69 -7.36 -21.34
CA LEU A 161 -7.00 -7.57 -20.71
C LEU A 161 -7.10 -8.87 -19.89
N ASN A 162 -6.70 -10.00 -20.49
CA ASN A 162 -6.78 -11.29 -19.82
C ASN A 162 -5.80 -11.35 -18.64
N ASP A 163 -4.58 -10.86 -18.85
CA ASP A 163 -3.53 -10.86 -17.84
C ASP A 163 -3.93 -9.95 -16.67
N LEU A 164 -4.46 -8.75 -16.95
CA LEU A 164 -4.97 -7.83 -15.93
C LEU A 164 -6.09 -8.45 -15.09
N ALA A 165 -7.04 -9.14 -15.73
CA ALA A 165 -8.15 -9.78 -15.04
C ALA A 165 -7.65 -10.87 -14.08
N ILE A 166 -6.71 -11.72 -14.51
CA ILE A 166 -6.13 -12.78 -13.67
C ILE A 166 -5.39 -12.16 -12.47
N LEU A 167 -4.49 -11.20 -12.73
CA LEU A 167 -3.67 -10.57 -11.68
C LEU A 167 -4.54 -9.82 -10.65
N THR A 168 -5.55 -9.09 -11.12
CA THR A 168 -6.48 -8.35 -10.26
C THR A 168 -7.28 -9.31 -9.38
N ASN A 169 -7.87 -10.36 -9.97
CA ASN A 169 -8.65 -11.35 -9.23
C ASN A 169 -7.84 -12.07 -8.16
N GLU A 170 -6.56 -12.31 -8.45
CA GLU A 170 -5.67 -12.96 -7.51
C GLU A 170 -5.29 -12.04 -6.35
N LEU A 171 -4.86 -10.80 -6.63
CA LEU A 171 -4.59 -9.78 -5.60
C LEU A 171 -5.82 -9.50 -4.73
N GLU A 172 -7.00 -9.39 -5.35
CA GLU A 172 -8.27 -9.24 -4.62
C GLU A 172 -8.65 -10.47 -3.81
N GLY A 173 -8.32 -11.67 -4.30
CA GLY A 173 -8.44 -12.92 -3.55
C GLY A 173 -7.65 -12.92 -2.25
N PHE A 174 -6.52 -12.21 -2.22
CA PHE A 174 -5.66 -12.07 -1.04
C PHE A 174 -6.00 -10.89 -0.13
N GLY A 175 -7.12 -10.21 -0.39
CA GLY A 175 -7.61 -9.10 0.41
C GLY A 175 -6.89 -7.79 0.14
N ILE A 176 -6.18 -7.67 -0.99
CA ILE A 176 -5.66 -6.40 -1.50
C ILE A 176 -6.75 -5.75 -2.35
N ARG A 177 -6.96 -4.45 -2.20
CA ARG A 177 -7.93 -3.66 -2.96
C ARG A 177 -7.18 -2.59 -3.73
N LEU A 178 -7.09 -2.79 -5.04
CA LEU A 178 -6.31 -1.94 -5.93
C LEU A 178 -7.10 -0.68 -6.28
N ASN A 179 -6.48 0.49 -6.13
CA ASN A 179 -7.08 1.79 -6.50
C ASN A 179 -8.48 2.08 -5.90
N LYS A 180 -8.82 1.41 -4.79
CA LYS A 180 -10.08 1.60 -4.06
C LYS A 180 -9.82 2.31 -2.73
N LYS A 181 -10.84 2.99 -2.21
CA LYS A 181 -10.85 3.52 -0.85
C LYS A 181 -11.65 2.58 0.07
N PRO A 182 -11.38 2.56 1.38
CA PRO A 182 -12.22 1.87 2.34
C PRO A 182 -13.68 2.30 2.17
N PRO A 183 -14.64 1.35 2.07
CA PRO A 183 -16.04 1.68 1.85
C PRO A 183 -16.62 2.41 3.06
N ALA A 184 -17.52 3.36 2.81
CA ALA A 184 -18.20 4.14 3.84
C ALA A 184 -19.39 3.35 4.43
N ILE A 185 -19.10 2.18 4.98
CA ILE A 185 -20.05 1.27 5.62
C ILE A 185 -19.62 1.06 7.06
N THR A 186 -20.57 1.23 7.99
CA THR A 186 -20.33 0.99 9.42
C THR A 186 -21.18 -0.18 9.89
N VAL A 187 -20.54 -1.21 10.46
CA VAL A 187 -21.23 -2.36 11.07
C VAL A 187 -20.98 -2.36 12.57
N LYS A 188 -22.01 -2.05 13.37
CA LYS A 188 -21.95 -2.10 14.84
C LYS A 188 -22.74 -3.31 15.33
N ARG A 189 -22.06 -4.26 15.99
CA ARG A 189 -22.70 -5.43 16.60
C ARG A 189 -23.54 -5.00 17.81
N LYS A 190 -24.67 -5.67 18.01
CA LYS A 190 -25.58 -5.46 19.13
C LYS A 190 -25.79 -6.77 19.88
N GLU A 191 -26.23 -6.69 21.13
CA GLU A 191 -26.57 -7.87 21.92
C GLU A 191 -27.90 -8.50 21.46
N SER A 192 -28.88 -7.67 21.13
CA SER A 192 -30.22 -8.10 20.70
C SER A 192 -30.85 -7.11 19.71
N GLY A 193 -31.98 -7.49 19.10
CA GLY A 193 -32.75 -6.62 18.19
C GLY A 193 -32.56 -6.90 16.70
N GLY A 194 -31.88 -7.98 16.31
CA GLY A 194 -31.74 -8.39 14.92
C GLY A 194 -30.89 -7.44 14.07
N ILE A 195 -31.00 -7.56 12.75
CA ILE A 195 -30.23 -6.77 11.79
C ILE A 195 -31.05 -5.54 11.37
N ALA A 196 -30.59 -4.37 11.78
CA ALA A 196 -31.13 -3.08 11.37
C ALA A 196 -30.24 -2.46 10.29
N VAL A 197 -30.80 -2.15 9.13
CA VAL A 197 -30.09 -1.48 8.03
C VAL A 197 -30.58 -0.05 7.93
N THR A 198 -29.65 0.90 7.97
CA THR A 198 -29.88 2.33 7.76
C THR A 198 -29.08 2.76 6.55
N ASN A 199 -29.75 3.38 5.58
CA ASN A 199 -29.11 3.89 4.38
C ASN A 199 -29.34 5.40 4.27
N THR A 200 -28.27 6.16 4.05
CA THR A 200 -28.37 7.60 3.77
C THR A 200 -28.68 7.86 2.30
N VAL A 201 -28.35 6.89 1.43
CA VAL A 201 -28.47 6.98 -0.03
C VAL A 201 -29.25 5.77 -0.55
N PRO A 202 -30.02 5.88 -1.65
CA PRO A 202 -30.67 4.71 -2.26
C PRO A 202 -29.66 3.62 -2.62
N LEU A 203 -29.97 2.38 -2.27
CA LEU A 203 -29.12 1.22 -2.55
C LEU A 203 -29.51 0.65 -3.91
N THR A 204 -28.58 0.67 -4.86
CA THR A 204 -28.82 0.17 -6.23
C THR A 204 -28.19 -1.20 -6.49
N LYS A 205 -27.13 -1.55 -5.76
CA LYS A 205 -26.30 -2.75 -6.01
C LYS A 205 -26.32 -3.79 -4.88
N ILE A 206 -26.95 -3.47 -3.75
CA ILE A 206 -27.01 -4.34 -2.58
C ILE A 206 -28.43 -4.41 -2.02
N ASP A 207 -28.90 -5.63 -1.81
CA ASP A 207 -30.23 -5.88 -1.26
C ASP A 207 -30.21 -6.15 0.24
N PRO A 208 -31.25 -5.76 1.01
CA PRO A 208 -31.34 -6.07 2.43
C PRO A 208 -31.27 -7.58 2.74
N GLN A 209 -31.69 -8.43 1.80
CA GLN A 209 -31.57 -9.89 1.94
C GLN A 209 -30.12 -10.36 1.82
N GLU A 210 -29.35 -9.80 0.88
CA GLU A 210 -27.92 -10.09 0.74
C GLU A 210 -27.14 -9.63 1.99
N ILE A 211 -27.46 -8.47 2.56
CA ILE A 211 -26.86 -7.98 3.81
C ILE A 211 -27.09 -8.98 4.96
N LYS A 212 -28.32 -9.46 5.10
CA LYS A 212 -28.68 -10.45 6.12
C LYS A 212 -27.97 -11.79 5.89
N ALA A 213 -27.89 -12.24 4.65
CA ALA A 213 -27.19 -13.47 4.27
C ALA A 213 -25.71 -13.43 4.68
N VAL A 214 -25.01 -12.34 4.32
CA VAL A 214 -23.60 -12.14 4.68
C VAL A 214 -23.43 -12.14 6.20
N LEU A 215 -24.19 -11.31 6.93
CA LEU A 215 -24.04 -11.22 8.38
C LEU A 215 -24.36 -12.54 9.10
N SER A 216 -25.35 -13.28 8.62
CA SER A 216 -25.71 -14.61 9.13
C SER A 216 -24.56 -15.60 8.95
N GLU A 217 -23.91 -15.62 7.78
CA GLU A 217 -22.74 -16.48 7.52
C GLU A 217 -21.55 -16.16 8.44
N TYR A 218 -21.39 -14.88 8.81
CA TYR A 218 -20.41 -14.44 9.82
C TYR A 218 -20.87 -14.65 11.27
N ARG A 219 -22.00 -15.32 11.50
CA ARG A 219 -22.63 -15.55 12.81
C ARG A 219 -22.95 -14.26 13.58
N ILE A 220 -23.31 -13.20 12.85
CA ILE A 220 -23.72 -11.90 13.39
C ILE A 220 -25.25 -11.81 13.33
N ASN A 221 -25.90 -12.19 14.42
CA ASN A 221 -27.38 -12.24 14.49
C ASN A 221 -28.01 -10.86 14.77
N SER A 222 -27.28 -9.98 15.45
CA SER A 222 -27.75 -8.64 15.86
C SER A 222 -26.71 -7.58 15.53
N ALA A 223 -27.05 -6.64 14.66
CA ALA A 223 -26.17 -5.54 14.26
C ALA A 223 -26.94 -4.36 13.66
N SER A 224 -26.40 -3.15 13.79
CA SER A 224 -26.79 -2.01 12.96
C SER A 224 -25.76 -1.81 11.84
N VAL A 225 -26.23 -1.85 10.60
CA VAL A 225 -25.47 -1.55 9.39
C VAL A 225 -25.87 -0.17 8.89
N SER A 226 -24.90 0.74 8.79
CA SER A 226 -25.11 2.08 8.23
C SER A 226 -24.32 2.21 6.94
N ILE A 227 -25.01 2.48 5.83
CA ILE A 227 -24.42 2.62 4.50
C ILE A 227 -24.51 4.08 4.06
N HIS A 228 -23.36 4.70 3.85
CA HIS A 228 -23.22 6.12 3.48
C HIS A 228 -22.71 6.32 2.04
N GLN A 229 -22.67 5.26 1.22
CA GLN A 229 -22.21 5.33 -0.17
C GLN A 229 -23.28 4.82 -1.17
N PRO A 230 -23.49 5.50 -2.31
CA PRO A 230 -24.55 5.20 -3.29
C PRO A 230 -24.42 3.82 -3.96
N GLU A 231 -23.19 3.38 -4.22
CA GLU A 231 -22.92 2.18 -5.01
C GLU A 231 -22.34 1.03 -4.18
N ALA A 232 -22.71 0.94 -2.89
CA ALA A 232 -22.26 -0.14 -2.03
C ALA A 232 -22.62 -1.50 -2.61
N THR A 233 -21.63 -2.38 -2.69
CA THR A 233 -21.77 -3.77 -3.11
C THR A 233 -21.72 -4.72 -1.92
N VAL A 234 -22.14 -5.97 -2.14
CA VAL A 234 -21.99 -7.05 -1.15
C VAL A 234 -20.52 -7.25 -0.76
N GLU A 235 -19.60 -7.05 -1.70
CA GLU A 235 -18.17 -7.22 -1.48
C GLU A 235 -17.61 -6.12 -0.56
N ASP A 236 -18.11 -4.89 -0.67
CA ASP A 236 -17.76 -3.80 0.25
C ASP A 236 -18.21 -4.12 1.69
N LEU A 237 -19.41 -4.69 1.84
CA LEU A 237 -19.90 -5.14 3.15
C LEU A 237 -19.00 -6.24 3.73
N ILE A 238 -18.64 -7.24 2.92
CA ILE A 238 -17.73 -8.32 3.31
C ILE A 238 -16.37 -7.74 3.74
N ASP A 239 -15.85 -6.76 3.00
CA ASP A 239 -14.58 -6.11 3.32
C ASP A 239 -14.61 -5.42 4.69
N VAL A 240 -15.70 -4.74 5.03
CA VAL A 240 -15.89 -4.13 6.37
C VAL A 240 -16.03 -5.18 7.46
N VAL A 241 -16.80 -6.25 7.21
CA VAL A 241 -17.01 -7.32 8.19
C VAL A 241 -15.72 -8.08 8.48
N GLU A 242 -14.87 -8.27 7.47
CA GLU A 242 -13.58 -8.95 7.59
C GLU A 242 -12.51 -8.07 8.27
N GLY A 243 -12.49 -6.76 7.99
CA GLY A 243 -11.59 -5.79 8.62
C GLY A 243 -10.09 -5.96 8.34
N ASN A 244 -9.68 -7.04 7.66
CA ASN A 244 -8.29 -7.38 7.35
C ASN A 244 -7.94 -7.14 5.86
N ARG A 245 -8.47 -6.07 5.27
CA ARG A 245 -8.22 -5.66 3.88
C ARG A 245 -7.16 -4.57 3.82
N VAL A 246 -6.34 -4.60 2.78
CA VAL A 246 -5.33 -3.57 2.52
C VAL A 246 -5.71 -2.85 1.23
N TYR A 247 -5.80 -1.52 1.30
CA TYR A 247 -6.11 -0.67 0.15
C TYR A 247 -4.81 -0.07 -0.36
N VAL A 248 -4.44 -0.43 -1.59
CA VAL A 248 -3.12 -0.09 -2.16
C VAL A 248 -3.33 0.59 -3.51
N PRO A 249 -2.71 1.76 -3.76
CA PRO A 249 -2.69 2.32 -5.10
C PRO A 249 -1.93 1.41 -6.05
N ALA A 250 -2.45 1.25 -7.26
CA ALA A 250 -1.81 0.49 -8.32
C ALA A 250 -1.66 1.33 -9.58
N ILE A 251 -0.58 1.08 -10.31
CA ILE A 251 -0.33 1.63 -11.65
C ILE A 251 -0.24 0.47 -12.63
N PHE A 252 -1.02 0.53 -13.70
CA PHE A 252 -0.98 -0.43 -14.80
C PHE A 252 0.11 -0.01 -15.77
N VAL A 253 1.24 -0.70 -15.72
CA VAL A 253 2.39 -0.41 -16.57
C VAL A 253 2.21 -1.18 -17.88
N LEU A 254 1.79 -0.49 -18.93
CA LEU A 254 1.54 -1.07 -20.24
C LEU A 254 2.85 -1.08 -21.03
N ASN A 255 3.58 -2.18 -20.96
CA ASN A 255 4.91 -2.31 -21.54
C ASN A 255 4.86 -2.75 -23.02
N LYS A 256 5.97 -2.55 -23.73
CA LYS A 256 6.17 -2.88 -25.16
C LYS A 256 5.44 -1.96 -26.13
N ILE A 257 5.39 -0.66 -25.80
CA ILE A 257 4.77 0.35 -26.68
C ILE A 257 5.54 0.54 -28.00
N ASP A 258 6.75 0.01 -28.11
CA ASP A 258 7.51 -0.08 -29.36
C ASP A 258 6.83 -0.93 -30.43
N ALA A 259 5.84 -1.74 -30.06
CA ALA A 259 5.07 -2.59 -30.99
C ALA A 259 3.74 -1.97 -31.48
N ILE A 260 3.39 -0.76 -31.06
CA ILE A 260 2.12 -0.10 -31.40
C ILE A 260 2.33 1.24 -32.12
N SER A 261 1.30 1.76 -32.80
CA SER A 261 1.35 3.06 -33.45
C SER A 261 1.13 4.23 -32.48
N ILE A 262 1.41 5.46 -32.93
CA ILE A 262 1.19 6.68 -32.13
C ILE A 262 -0.30 6.90 -31.85
N GLU A 263 -1.18 6.59 -32.81
CA GLU A 263 -2.63 6.71 -32.63
C GLU A 263 -3.17 5.72 -31.58
N GLU A 264 -2.60 4.51 -31.52
CA GLU A 264 -2.93 3.52 -30.50
C GLU A 264 -2.44 3.96 -29.11
N LEU A 265 -1.28 4.60 -29.03
CA LEU A 265 -0.72 5.14 -27.79
C LEU A 265 -1.65 6.17 -27.13
N ASP A 266 -2.26 7.07 -27.91
CA ASP A 266 -3.22 8.07 -27.40
C ASP A 266 -4.47 7.44 -26.77
N LEU A 267 -4.87 6.25 -27.22
CA LEU A 267 -5.98 5.51 -26.63
C LEU A 267 -5.62 4.94 -25.26
N LEU A 268 -4.36 4.58 -25.04
CA LEU A 268 -3.90 4.03 -23.76
C LEU A 268 -3.94 5.07 -22.65
N TYR A 269 -3.67 6.34 -22.95
CA TYR A 269 -3.77 7.43 -21.98
C TYR A 269 -5.20 7.69 -21.46
N LYS A 270 -6.22 7.19 -22.17
CA LYS A 270 -7.61 7.25 -21.69
C LYS A 270 -7.90 6.23 -20.59
N ILE A 271 -7.04 5.22 -20.43
CA ILE A 271 -7.20 4.20 -19.42
C ILE A 271 -6.74 4.80 -18.08
N PRO A 272 -7.58 4.77 -17.03
CA PRO A 272 -7.22 5.36 -15.75
C PRO A 272 -6.13 4.54 -15.06
N ASN A 273 -5.19 5.23 -14.42
CA ASN A 273 -4.08 4.64 -13.67
C ASN A 273 -3.14 3.78 -14.52
N SER A 274 -3.08 3.97 -15.84
CA SER A 274 -2.10 3.31 -16.69
C SER A 274 -0.99 4.25 -17.13
N VAL A 275 0.21 3.70 -17.30
CA VAL A 275 1.35 4.40 -17.90
C VAL A 275 1.90 3.50 -19.02
N PRO A 276 1.84 3.93 -20.29
CA PRO A 276 2.43 3.22 -21.41
C PRO A 276 3.95 3.43 -21.42
N VAL A 277 4.73 2.34 -21.48
CA VAL A 277 6.21 2.37 -21.42
C VAL A 277 6.86 1.40 -22.40
N SER A 278 8.12 1.64 -22.74
CA SER A 278 8.99 0.61 -23.34
C SER A 278 10.19 0.39 -22.44
N SER A 279 10.24 -0.74 -21.74
CA SER A 279 11.39 -1.09 -20.91
C SER A 279 12.64 -1.41 -21.74
N GLN A 280 12.46 -1.80 -23.01
CA GLN A 280 13.56 -2.04 -23.95
C GLN A 280 14.19 -0.74 -24.42
N MET A 281 13.38 0.17 -24.97
CA MET A 281 13.82 1.46 -25.51
C MET A 281 13.96 2.56 -24.46
N TRP A 282 13.53 2.29 -23.22
CA TRP A 282 13.55 3.23 -22.09
C TRP A 282 12.68 4.48 -22.31
N LEU A 283 11.48 4.27 -22.84
CA LEU A 283 10.49 5.32 -23.12
C LEU A 283 9.47 5.46 -21.97
N ASN A 284 9.08 6.70 -21.66
CA ASN A 284 8.07 7.08 -20.66
C ASN A 284 8.36 6.58 -19.22
N ILE A 285 9.63 6.33 -18.90
CA ILE A 285 10.02 5.88 -17.57
C ILE A 285 10.05 7.03 -16.56
N ASP A 286 10.39 8.23 -17.03
CA ASP A 286 10.21 9.50 -16.32
C ASP A 286 8.76 9.72 -15.89
N GLU A 287 7.80 9.59 -16.82
CA GLU A 287 6.37 9.68 -16.51
C GLU A 287 5.96 8.61 -15.49
N LEU A 288 6.42 7.37 -15.65
CA LEU A 288 6.14 6.29 -14.69
C LEU A 288 6.63 6.64 -13.28
N LEU A 289 7.81 7.25 -13.16
CA LEU A 289 8.39 7.66 -11.87
C LEU A 289 7.63 8.83 -11.24
N GLU A 290 7.18 9.80 -12.03
CA GLU A 290 6.36 10.92 -11.57
C GLU A 290 4.99 10.45 -11.08
N VAL A 291 4.29 9.62 -11.86
CA VAL A 291 2.99 9.06 -11.45
C VAL A 291 3.13 8.18 -10.20
N MET A 292 4.22 7.42 -10.09
CA MET A 292 4.54 6.67 -8.87
C MET A 292 4.75 7.59 -7.67
N TRP A 293 5.52 8.68 -7.84
CA TRP A 293 5.78 9.66 -6.80
C TRP A 293 4.48 10.27 -6.26
N ASP A 294 3.61 10.71 -7.17
CA ASP A 294 2.33 11.33 -6.83
C ASP A 294 1.41 10.34 -6.10
N LYS A 295 1.34 9.08 -6.57
CA LYS A 295 0.51 8.05 -5.91
C LYS A 295 1.05 7.58 -4.57
N LEU A 296 2.37 7.63 -4.35
CA LEU A 296 2.96 7.33 -3.04
C LEU A 296 2.61 8.40 -2.00
N ASN A 297 2.29 9.63 -2.43
CA ASN A 297 1.83 10.74 -1.58
C ASN A 297 2.73 10.95 -0.35
N LEU A 298 4.05 11.02 -0.58
CA LEU A 298 5.07 11.16 0.46
C LEU A 298 5.22 12.63 0.87
N VAL A 299 5.33 12.90 2.17
CA VAL A 299 5.55 14.26 2.67
C VAL A 299 7.04 14.47 2.97
N ARG A 300 7.62 15.45 2.26
CA ARG A 300 8.98 15.93 2.54
C ARG A 300 8.93 17.00 3.62
N MET A 301 9.72 16.84 4.67
CA MET A 301 9.93 17.88 5.68
C MET A 301 11.37 18.39 5.60
N HIS A 302 11.53 19.70 5.54
CA HIS A 302 12.83 20.34 5.57
C HIS A 302 13.10 20.83 6.99
N VAL A 303 14.17 20.34 7.63
CA VAL A 303 14.63 20.87 8.91
C VAL A 303 15.72 21.89 8.63
N ALA A 304 15.41 23.15 8.90
CA ALA A 304 16.37 24.24 8.90
C ALA A 304 17.04 24.30 10.28
N LEU A 305 18.32 23.95 10.35
CA LEU A 305 19.14 24.27 11.51
C LEU A 305 19.62 25.71 11.33
N VAL A 306 19.22 26.58 12.25
CA VAL A 306 19.79 27.93 12.33
C VAL A 306 21.11 27.78 13.08
N ASP A 307 22.22 27.87 12.37
CA ASP A 307 23.55 27.88 12.98
C ASP A 307 23.65 29.05 13.96
N THR A 308 23.78 28.72 15.25
CA THR A 308 24.03 29.68 16.33
C THR A 308 25.33 30.48 16.15
N LEU A 309 26.23 30.01 15.28
CA LEU A 309 27.46 30.72 14.88
C LEU A 309 27.20 32.02 14.11
N LEU A 310 26.12 32.10 13.32
CA LEU A 310 25.77 33.34 12.61
C LEU A 310 25.21 34.40 13.57
N LEU A 311 24.46 33.97 14.58
CA LEU A 311 23.93 34.84 15.63
C LEU A 311 25.05 35.41 16.54
N ALA A 312 26.15 34.66 16.73
CA ALA A 312 27.30 35.14 17.48
C ALA A 312 28.06 36.27 16.76
N HIS A 313 28.12 36.24 15.41
CA HIS A 313 28.73 37.32 14.63
C HIS A 313 27.83 38.56 14.55
N LEU A 314 26.50 38.40 14.48
CA LEU A 314 25.59 39.54 14.36
C LEU A 314 25.40 40.35 15.66
N VAL A 315 25.71 39.76 16.82
CA VAL A 315 25.55 40.40 18.15
C VAL A 315 26.88 40.96 18.70
N ALA A 316 28.00 40.78 17.99
CA ALA A 316 29.33 41.21 18.45
C ALA A 316 29.60 42.72 18.34
N ASP A 317 28.77 43.51 17.63
CA ASP A 317 29.07 44.91 17.30
C ASP A 317 28.21 45.97 18.01
N ILE A 318 27.61 45.66 19.17
CA ILE A 318 26.97 46.67 20.02
C ILE A 318 27.79 46.86 21.31
N PRO A 319 28.67 47.87 21.41
CA PRO A 319 29.39 48.16 22.64
C PRO A 319 28.42 48.80 23.63
N ASN A 320 27.89 48.01 24.58
CA ASN A 320 27.10 48.53 25.70
C ASN A 320 27.90 48.37 27.01
N PRO A 321 28.39 49.45 27.62
CA PRO A 321 29.19 49.38 28.83
C PRO A 321 28.29 49.07 30.03
N GLY A 322 28.21 47.78 30.40
CA GLY A 322 27.49 47.34 31.61
C GLY A 322 26.93 45.91 31.56
N VAL A 323 26.92 45.25 30.39
CA VAL A 323 26.42 43.87 30.26
C VAL A 323 27.60 42.93 30.06
N LYS A 324 27.72 41.90 30.90
CA LYS A 324 28.75 40.86 30.72
C LYS A 324 28.62 40.24 29.32
N PRO A 325 29.73 40.03 28.59
CA PRO A 325 29.67 39.51 27.24
C PRO A 325 29.04 38.11 27.23
N LEU A 326 28.07 37.90 26.32
CA LEU A 326 27.30 36.65 26.16
C LEU A 326 28.20 35.42 25.90
N THR A 327 29.43 35.64 25.45
CA THR A 327 30.47 34.61 25.29
C THR A 327 30.78 33.86 26.59
N THR A 328 30.53 34.47 27.76
CA THR A 328 30.75 33.82 29.07
C THR A 328 29.58 32.93 29.49
N LEU A 329 28.36 33.21 29.02
CA LEU A 329 27.15 32.42 29.34
C LEU A 329 27.06 31.13 28.53
N LEU A 330 27.49 31.16 27.27
CA LEU A 330 27.50 29.97 26.39
C LEU A 330 28.53 28.91 26.78
N ARG A 331 29.63 29.31 27.44
CA ARG A 331 30.69 28.40 27.88
C ARG A 331 30.26 27.55 29.08
N LEU A 332 29.38 28.08 29.93
CA LEU A 332 28.84 27.37 31.11
C LEU A 332 27.78 26.31 30.75
N SER A 333 27.20 26.35 29.56
CA SER A 333 26.17 25.39 29.13
C SER A 333 26.74 24.15 28.42
N TYR A 334 28.06 24.12 28.17
CA TYR A 334 28.71 23.04 27.42
C TYR A 334 29.48 22.04 28.31
N GLU A 335 29.61 22.32 29.61
CA GLU A 335 30.28 21.43 30.58
C GLU A 335 29.32 20.54 31.40
N GLU A 336 28.01 20.76 31.32
CA GLU A 336 27.01 19.91 31.98
C GLU A 336 26.04 19.28 30.98
N ASP A 337 26.10 17.96 30.91
CA ASP A 337 25.04 16.99 30.55
C ASP A 337 24.52 16.87 29.10
N ASP A 338 24.91 15.72 28.52
CA ASP A 338 24.09 14.53 28.25
C ASP A 338 22.72 14.65 27.54
N VAL A 339 22.50 13.61 26.76
CA VAL A 339 21.38 13.25 25.90
C VAL A 339 19.99 13.63 26.48
N ARG A 340 19.18 14.29 25.63
CA ARG A 340 17.74 14.60 25.78
C ARG A 340 17.39 15.78 26.70
N SER A 341 17.37 16.99 26.15
CA SER A 341 16.22 17.88 26.34
C SER A 341 16.25 19.06 25.37
N ARG A 342 15.05 19.44 24.92
CA ARG A 342 14.77 20.58 24.04
C ARG A 342 15.16 21.89 24.74
N ILE A 343 15.68 22.87 23.99
CA ILE A 343 15.55 24.27 24.40
C ILE A 343 15.01 25.08 23.20
N SER A 344 13.77 25.54 23.37
CA SER A 344 13.17 26.62 22.59
C SER A 344 13.76 27.94 23.06
N VAL A 345 14.79 28.45 22.37
CA VAL A 345 15.45 29.73 22.72
C VAL A 345 14.73 30.94 22.09
N MET A 346 13.81 30.70 21.15
CA MET A 346 13.09 31.76 20.43
C MET A 346 12.25 32.73 21.29
N PRO A 347 11.64 32.34 22.44
CA PRO A 347 10.82 33.29 23.21
C PRO A 347 11.63 34.35 23.98
N TYR A 348 12.93 34.13 24.25
CA TYR A 348 13.73 35.03 25.08
C TYR A 348 14.32 36.19 24.27
N ILE A 349 14.75 35.93 23.03
CA ILE A 349 15.39 36.93 22.15
C ILE A 349 14.37 37.96 21.63
N ARG A 350 13.13 37.51 21.33
CA ARG A 350 12.05 38.38 20.82
C ARG A 350 11.60 39.42 21.84
N ARG A 351 11.77 39.16 23.15
CA ARG A 351 11.34 40.04 24.24
C ARG A 351 12.34 41.16 24.56
N PHE A 352 13.60 41.03 24.14
CA PHE A 352 14.66 41.98 24.51
C PHE A 352 15.26 42.76 23.33
N TYR A 353 15.26 42.25 22.09
CA TYR A 353 16.06 42.85 21.02
C TYR A 353 15.32 43.31 19.76
N GLY A 354 14.00 43.05 19.62
CA GLY A 354 13.16 43.66 18.58
C GLY A 354 13.81 43.80 17.20
N VAL A 355 14.15 42.71 16.52
CA VAL A 355 14.76 42.76 15.17
C VAL A 355 13.84 42.12 14.13
N GLY A 356 13.61 42.86 13.04
CA GLY A 356 12.86 42.46 11.85
C GLY A 356 13.68 41.62 10.86
N ASP A 357 13.03 41.26 9.75
CA ASP A 357 13.46 40.28 8.75
C ASP A 357 14.92 40.40 8.31
N VAL A 358 15.63 39.28 8.31
CA VAL A 358 16.95 39.11 7.68
C VAL A 358 16.92 37.84 6.83
N GLY A 359 17.21 38.00 5.53
CA GLY A 359 17.24 36.93 4.54
C GLY A 359 18.55 36.12 4.52
N GLU A 360 18.41 34.90 3.98
CA GLU A 360 19.44 33.93 3.51
C GLU A 360 20.46 33.44 4.57
N THR A 361 20.85 32.17 4.69
CA THR A 361 20.99 31.03 3.76
C THR A 361 20.83 29.75 4.62
N LEU A 362 20.04 28.76 4.19
CA LEU A 362 19.72 27.57 4.99
C LEU A 362 20.54 26.34 4.54
N ALA A 363 21.42 25.84 5.42
CA ALA A 363 21.90 24.47 5.32
C ALA A 363 20.87 23.55 6.00
N GLY A 364 19.99 22.94 5.20
CA GLY A 364 18.92 22.07 5.70
C GLY A 364 19.32 20.60 5.74
N THR A 365 18.90 19.88 6.78
CA THR A 365 18.78 18.41 6.73
C THR A 365 17.34 18.04 6.36
N THR A 366 17.17 17.24 5.31
CA THR A 366 15.86 16.82 4.80
C THR A 366 15.44 15.49 5.43
N GLY A 367 14.22 15.44 5.95
CA GLY A 367 13.58 14.24 6.49
C GLY A 367 12.23 13.97 5.81
N TRP A 368 11.71 12.75 5.97
CA TRP A 368 10.46 12.32 5.34
C TRP A 368 9.50 11.79 6.40
N ILE A 369 8.23 12.20 6.36
CA ILE A 369 7.16 11.69 7.23
C ILE A 369 5.95 11.33 6.36
N ARG A 370 5.17 10.33 6.78
CA ARG A 370 3.92 9.94 6.11
C ARG A 370 2.72 10.63 6.77
N THR A 371 1.77 11.10 5.98
CA THR A 371 0.44 11.50 6.49
C THR A 371 -0.34 10.26 6.95
N PRO A 372 -0.86 10.24 8.19
CA PRO A 372 -1.81 9.20 8.58
C PRO A 372 -3.06 9.31 7.70
N THR A 373 -3.46 8.20 7.08
CA THR A 373 -4.75 8.05 6.38
C THR A 373 -5.85 7.70 7.34
#